data_AF-A7DUM3-F1
#
_entry.id   AF-A7DUM3-F1
#
_cell.length_a   1.000
_cell.length_b   1.000
_cell.length_c   1.000
_cell.angle_alpha   90.00
_cell.angle_beta   90.00
_cell.angle_gamma   90.00
#
_symmetry.space_group_name_H-M   'P 1'
#
loop_
_entity.id
_entity.type
_entity.pdbx_description
1 polymer ?
#
loop_
_entity_poly.entity_id
_entity_poly.type
_entity_poly.pdbx_seq_one_letter_code
_entity_poly.pdbx_strand_id
1 'polypeptide(L)'
;IILNIKGIAVKSYVQDEKMIELDVEGPAEVTAGDILTDSDIEIVNPDHYLFTISEGARFKAKMAVNSGRGYVPADENKKDDAPVGTLAVDSIYTPVTKVNYQVEPARVGSNDGFDKLTLEILTNGTIIPEDALGLS
;
A
#
# COMPACT_ATOMS: atom_id res chain seq x y z
N ILE A 1 -6.79 1.64 13.93
CA ILE A 1 -6.02 0.43 13.55
C ILE A 1 -6.24 0.06 12.09
N ILE A 2 -7.43 -0.37 11.66
CA ILE A 2 -7.67 -0.80 10.25
C ILE A 2 -7.23 0.24 9.21
N LEU A 3 -7.54 1.52 9.42
CA LEU A 3 -7.11 2.58 8.49
C LEU A 3 -5.59 2.68 8.37
N ASN A 4 -4.86 2.51 9.47
CA ASN A 4 -3.40 2.52 9.46
C ASN A 4 -2.84 1.27 8.78
N ILE A 5 -3.48 0.11 8.97
CA ILE A 5 -3.12 -1.14 8.26
C ILE A 5 -3.24 -0.97 6.75
N LYS A 6 -4.30 -0.29 6.26
CA LYS A 6 -4.44 0.00 4.81
C LYS A 6 -3.34 0.93 4.27
N GLY A 7 -2.65 1.67 5.15
CA GLY A 7 -1.53 2.55 4.78
C GLY A 7 -0.19 1.82 4.66
N ILE A 8 -0.13 0.51 4.93
CA ILE A 8 1.10 -0.26 4.79
C ILE A 8 1.39 -0.44 3.29
N ALA A 9 2.57 -0.01 2.87
CA ALA A 9 3.07 -0.18 1.52
C ALA A 9 3.81 -1.52 1.44
N VAL A 10 3.19 -2.50 0.79
CA VAL A 10 3.71 -3.87 0.69
C VAL A 10 4.11 -4.17 -0.75
N LYS A 11 5.28 -4.79 -0.91
CA LYS A 11 5.72 -5.36 -2.18
C LYS A 11 5.79 -6.88 -2.04
N SER A 12 5.01 -7.59 -2.85
CA SER A 12 5.03 -9.05 -2.92
C SER A 12 5.86 -9.50 -4.12
N TYR A 13 6.74 -10.47 -3.91
CA TYR A 13 7.53 -11.13 -4.94
C TYR A 13 6.85 -12.40 -5.49
N VAL A 14 5.70 -12.77 -4.93
CA VAL A 14 4.88 -13.91 -5.33
C VAL A 14 3.45 -13.49 -5.71
N GLN A 15 2.81 -14.31 -6.55
CA GLN A 15 1.42 -14.09 -6.96
C GLN A 15 0.42 -14.72 -5.98
N ASP A 16 0.83 -15.74 -5.24
CA ASP A 16 -0.03 -16.43 -4.29
C ASP A 16 -0.27 -15.60 -3.02
N GLU A 17 -1.41 -15.82 -2.37
CA GLU A 17 -1.75 -15.21 -1.09
C GLU A 17 -0.76 -15.66 -0.01
N LYS A 18 -0.23 -14.70 0.75
CA LYS A 18 0.72 -14.92 1.86
C LYS A 18 0.13 -14.39 3.16
N MET A 19 0.43 -15.08 4.25
CA MET A 19 0.05 -14.65 5.60
C MET A 19 1.24 -13.97 6.28
N ILE A 20 1.02 -12.76 6.77
CA ILE A 20 1.96 -12.02 7.62
C ILE A 20 1.38 -11.90 9.02
N GLU A 21 2.24 -11.76 10.03
CA GLU A 21 1.84 -11.78 11.43
C GLU A 21 2.34 -10.54 12.18
N LEU A 22 1.54 -10.06 13.13
CA LEU A 22 1.94 -9.02 14.08
C LEU A 22 1.64 -9.56 15.48
N ASP A 23 2.67 -9.74 16.30
CA ASP A 23 2.56 -10.22 17.69
C ASP A 23 3.42 -9.33 18.59
N VAL A 24 2.76 -8.44 19.32
CA VAL A 24 3.42 -7.38 20.10
C VAL A 24 2.85 -7.32 21.51
N GLU A 25 3.72 -7.04 22.47
CA GLU A 25 3.39 -6.88 23.90
C GLU A 25 3.80 -5.48 24.36
N GLY A 26 2.91 -4.83 25.10
CA GLY A 26 3.09 -3.45 25.54
C GLY A 26 3.84 -3.31 26.88
N PRO A 27 4.34 -2.09 27.17
CA PRO A 27 4.07 -0.86 26.45
C PRO A 27 4.99 -0.64 25.24
N ALA A 28 4.42 -0.34 24.07
CA ALA A 28 5.18 -0.10 22.84
C ALA A 28 4.43 0.78 21.83
N GLU A 29 5.16 1.57 21.06
CA GLU A 29 4.67 2.15 19.81
C GLU A 29 4.93 1.14 18.69
N VAL A 30 3.87 0.77 17.96
CA VAL A 30 3.90 -0.29 16.95
C VAL A 30 3.87 0.33 15.56
N THR A 31 4.82 -0.08 14.73
CA THR A 31 5.02 0.38 13.36
C THR A 31 4.86 -0.77 12.38
N ALA A 32 4.86 -0.47 11.08
CA ALA A 32 4.83 -1.50 10.04
C ALA A 32 6.10 -2.38 10.03
N GLY A 33 7.21 -1.89 10.58
CA GLY A 33 8.45 -2.65 10.74
C GLY A 33 8.36 -3.78 11.76
N ASP A 34 7.38 -3.76 12.66
CA ASP A 34 7.16 -4.83 13.65
C ASP A 34 6.42 -6.05 13.07
N ILE A 35 6.01 -5.98 11.80
CA ILE A 35 5.32 -7.06 11.09
C ILE A 35 6.33 -8.17 10.76
N LEU A 36 6.01 -9.38 11.20
CA LEU A 36 6.75 -10.59 10.89
C LEU A 36 6.34 -11.09 9.51
N THR A 37 7.34 -11.21 8.64
CA THR A 37 7.17 -11.62 7.25
C THR A 37 8.37 -12.44 6.77
N ASP A 38 8.23 -13.12 5.63
CA ASP A 38 9.30 -13.88 4.98
C ASP A 38 9.97 -13.09 3.85
N SER A 39 10.89 -13.71 3.12
CA SER A 39 11.63 -13.08 2.01
C SER A 39 10.77 -12.72 0.80
N ASP A 40 9.56 -13.25 0.71
CA ASP A 40 8.68 -13.03 -0.45
C ASP A 40 7.89 -11.73 -0.31
N ILE A 41 7.90 -11.09 0.86
CA ILE A 41 7.14 -9.90 1.17
C ILE A 41 8.06 -8.84 1.77
N GLU A 42 8.03 -7.65 1.20
CA GLU A 42 8.79 -6.50 1.67
C GLU A 42 7.84 -5.39 2.13
N ILE A 43 8.05 -4.89 3.34
CA ILE A 43 7.39 -3.69 3.87
C ILE A 43 8.23 -2.48 3.48
N VAL A 44 7.70 -1.64 2.59
CA VAL A 44 8.44 -0.52 1.98
C VAL A 44 8.46 0.71 2.88
N ASN A 45 7.48 0.86 3.77
CA ASN A 45 7.39 1.97 4.73
C ASN A 45 7.45 1.47 6.20
N PRO A 46 8.59 0.92 6.66
CA PRO A 46 8.69 0.31 7.99
C PRO A 46 8.35 1.26 9.14
N ASP A 47 8.64 2.56 9.00
CA ASP A 47 8.38 3.57 10.03
C ASP A 47 6.89 3.99 10.13
N HIS A 48 6.01 3.41 9.31
CA HIS A 48 4.59 3.76 9.30
C HIS A 48 3.89 3.35 10.59
N TYR A 49 3.39 4.32 11.34
CA TYR A 49 2.71 4.11 12.61
C TYR A 49 1.40 3.30 12.45
N LEU A 50 1.24 2.26 13.26
CA LEU A 50 0.03 1.44 13.30
C LEU A 50 -0.85 1.78 14.50
N PHE A 51 -0.31 1.67 15.71
CA PHE A 51 -0.98 1.98 16.98
C PHE A 51 0.01 1.94 18.16
N THR A 52 -0.41 2.45 19.31
CA THR A 52 0.31 2.28 20.59
C THR A 52 -0.40 1.24 21.44
N ILE A 53 0.36 0.36 22.09
CA ILE A 53 -0.15 -0.66 23.02
C ILE A 53 0.27 -0.30 24.46
N SER A 54 -0.68 -0.39 25.40
CA SER A 54 -0.46 -0.11 26.82
C SER A 54 0.26 -1.25 27.54
N GLU A 55 0.86 -0.94 28.68
CA GLU A 55 1.51 -1.92 29.56
C GLU A 55 0.56 -3.08 29.92
N GLY A 56 1.08 -4.31 29.84
CA GLY A 56 0.34 -5.53 30.17
C GLY A 56 -0.68 -5.98 29.12
N ALA A 57 -0.81 -5.28 27.99
CA ALA A 57 -1.63 -5.70 26.86
C ALA A 57 -0.79 -6.43 25.80
N ARG A 58 -1.40 -7.37 25.10
CA ARG A 58 -0.82 -8.07 23.95
C ARG A 58 -1.76 -8.01 22.76
N PHE A 59 -1.22 -7.75 21.58
CA PHE A 59 -1.97 -7.75 20.33
C PHE A 59 -1.41 -8.80 19.39
N LYS A 60 -2.30 -9.65 18.85
CA LYS A 60 -1.99 -10.63 17.81
C LYS A 60 -2.91 -10.42 16.62
N ALA A 61 -2.34 -10.31 15.43
CA ALA A 61 -3.08 -10.32 14.18
C ALA A 61 -2.37 -11.16 13.13
N LYS A 62 -3.17 -11.78 12.27
CA LYS A 62 -2.73 -12.33 11.00
C LYS A 62 -3.38 -11.54 9.89
N MET A 63 -2.63 -11.21 8.85
CA MET A 63 -3.12 -10.46 7.70
C MET A 63 -2.76 -11.22 6.43
N ALA A 64 -3.71 -11.30 5.50
CA ALA A 64 -3.48 -11.88 4.19
C ALA A 64 -3.01 -10.78 3.23
N VAL A 65 -1.90 -11.01 2.55
CA VAL A 65 -1.36 -10.18 1.48
C VAL A 65 -1.55 -10.92 0.17
N ASN A 66 -2.10 -10.25 -0.83
CA ASN A 66 -2.30 -10.78 -2.17
C ASN A 66 -1.80 -9.77 -3.20
N SER A 67 -1.45 -10.25 -4.38
CA SER A 67 -1.13 -9.44 -5.55
C SER A 67 -2.39 -9.20 -6.38
N GLY A 68 -2.61 -7.97 -6.83
CA GLY A 68 -3.81 -7.61 -7.58
C GLY A 68 -3.64 -6.33 -8.39
N ARG A 69 -4.74 -5.81 -8.94
CA ARG A 69 -4.76 -4.56 -9.70
C ARG A 69 -5.90 -3.67 -9.23
N GLY A 70 -5.65 -2.36 -9.23
CA GLY A 70 -6.65 -1.35 -8.91
C GLY A 70 -7.08 -1.38 -7.44
N TYR A 71 -8.39 -1.48 -7.23
CA TYR A 71 -9.04 -1.41 -5.93
C TYR A 71 -10.09 -2.51 -5.83
N VAL A 72 -10.11 -3.24 -4.72
CA VAL A 72 -11.16 -4.22 -4.42
C VAL A 72 -11.80 -3.85 -3.09
N PRO A 73 -13.13 -3.64 -3.05
CA PRO A 73 -13.82 -3.28 -1.82
C PRO A 73 -13.88 -4.46 -0.84
N ALA A 74 -13.99 -4.15 0.45
CA ALA A 74 -14.04 -5.14 1.53
C ALA A 74 -15.15 -6.19 1.36
N ASP A 75 -16.29 -5.82 0.75
CA ASP A 75 -17.40 -6.74 0.52
C ASP A 75 -17.05 -7.88 -0.45
N GLU A 76 -16.20 -7.61 -1.44
CA GLU A 76 -15.72 -8.62 -2.39
C GLU A 76 -14.62 -9.51 -1.78
N ASN A 77 -13.94 -9.03 -0.74
CA ASN A 77 -12.92 -9.80 -0.02
C ASN A 77 -13.50 -10.76 1.04
N LYS A 78 -14.82 -10.75 1.26
CA LYS A 78 -15.48 -11.69 2.17
C LYS A 78 -15.47 -13.09 1.55
N LYS A 79 -14.82 -14.04 2.23
CA LYS A 79 -14.86 -15.46 1.88
C LYS A 79 -15.87 -16.18 2.78
N ASP A 80 -16.72 -17.03 2.21
CA ASP A 80 -17.73 -17.79 2.95
C ASP A 80 -17.13 -18.80 3.95
N ASP A 81 -15.91 -19.24 3.69
CA ASP A 81 -15.12 -20.17 4.51
C ASP A 81 -14.12 -19.46 5.43
N ALA A 82 -14.19 -18.13 5.56
CA ALA A 82 -13.30 -17.37 6.41
C ALA A 82 -13.47 -17.77 7.90
N PRO A 83 -12.37 -17.92 8.66
CA PRO A 83 -12.44 -18.17 10.10
C PRO A 83 -13.26 -17.10 10.84
N VAL A 84 -13.95 -17.52 11.90
CA VAL A 84 -14.68 -16.60 12.78
C VAL A 84 -13.74 -15.51 13.31
N GLY A 85 -14.15 -14.26 13.21
CA GLY A 85 -13.36 -13.10 13.62
C GLY A 85 -12.50 -12.48 12.52
N THR A 86 -12.53 -13.03 11.30
CA THR A 86 -11.88 -12.41 10.13
C THR A 86 -12.61 -11.12 9.76
N LEU A 87 -11.84 -10.04 9.63
CA LEU A 87 -12.34 -8.75 9.16
C LEU A 87 -11.87 -8.52 7.73
N ALA A 88 -12.81 -8.53 6.78
CA ALA A 88 -12.51 -8.13 5.41
C ALA A 88 -12.25 -6.61 5.36
N VAL A 89 -11.22 -6.23 4.62
CA VAL A 89 -10.80 -4.83 4.42
C VAL A 89 -10.63 -4.58 2.93
N ASP A 90 -10.70 -3.32 2.51
CA ASP A 90 -10.45 -2.97 1.10
C ASP A 90 -8.99 -3.29 0.73
N SER A 91 -8.78 -3.83 -0.46
CA SER A 91 -7.46 -4.04 -1.04
C SER A 91 -7.12 -2.89 -1.99
N ILE A 92 -6.11 -2.11 -1.63
CA ILE A 92 -5.60 -1.00 -2.44
C ILE A 92 -4.32 -1.48 -3.13
N TYR A 93 -4.47 -2.01 -4.35
CA TYR A 93 -3.34 -2.52 -5.13
C TYR A 93 -2.63 -1.42 -5.93
N THR A 94 -3.28 -0.26 -6.13
CA THR A 94 -2.66 0.86 -6.84
C THR A 94 -1.51 1.47 -6.02
N PRO A 95 -0.26 1.48 -6.54
CA PRO A 95 0.86 2.08 -5.86
C PRO A 95 0.93 3.60 -6.05
N VAL A 96 0.16 4.13 -7.01
CA VAL A 96 0.04 5.57 -7.29
C VAL A 96 -1.05 6.15 -6.41
N THR A 97 -0.68 7.16 -5.61
CA THR A 97 -1.57 7.81 -4.63
C THR A 97 -2.17 9.10 -5.17
N LYS A 98 -1.43 9.81 -6.04
CA LYS A 98 -1.89 11.07 -6.64
C LYS A 98 -1.24 11.28 -8.00
N VAL A 99 -2.03 11.75 -8.95
CA VAL A 99 -1.55 12.23 -10.25
C VAL A 99 -2.16 13.61 -10.51
N ASN A 100 -1.31 14.59 -10.81
CA ASN A 100 -1.74 15.89 -11.33
C ASN A 100 -1.08 16.13 -12.69
N TYR A 101 -1.75 16.87 -13.55
CA TYR A 101 -1.20 17.27 -14.84
C TYR A 101 -1.55 18.72 -15.17
N GLN A 102 -0.65 19.37 -15.89
CA GLN A 102 -0.84 20.72 -16.40
C GLN A 102 -0.40 20.78 -17.85
N VAL A 103 -1.25 21.38 -18.69
CA VAL A 103 -0.95 21.64 -20.10
C VAL A 103 -0.81 23.14 -20.28
N GLU A 104 0.30 23.56 -20.86
CA GLU A 104 0.58 24.97 -21.16
C GLU A 104 1.07 25.11 -22.60
N PRO A 105 0.67 26.18 -23.33
CA PRO A 105 1.20 26.44 -24.66
C PRO A 105 2.72 26.59 -24.63
N ALA A 106 3.39 25.96 -25.57
CA ALA A 106 4.84 25.98 -25.71
C ALA A 106 5.23 26.48 -27.10
N ARG A 107 6.22 27.38 -27.13
CA ARG A 107 6.85 27.80 -28.38
C ARG A 107 8.17 27.08 -28.53
N VAL A 108 8.34 26.37 -29.65
CA VAL A 108 9.60 25.71 -30.01
C VAL A 108 10.13 26.38 -31.28
N GLY A 109 11.18 27.18 -31.12
CA GLY A 109 11.69 28.04 -32.19
C GLY A 109 10.65 29.07 -32.63
N SER A 110 10.25 29.04 -33.90
CA SER A 110 9.25 29.97 -34.48
C SER A 110 7.82 29.44 -34.46
N ASN A 111 7.60 28.20 -34.01
CA ASN A 111 6.29 27.54 -34.01
C ASN A 111 5.68 27.56 -32.61
N ASP A 112 4.48 28.12 -32.47
CA ASP A 112 3.70 28.25 -31.23
C ASP A 112 2.50 27.30 -31.13
N GLY A 113 2.42 26.30 -32.03
CA GLY A 113 1.39 25.26 -32.00
C GLY A 113 1.73 24.03 -31.14
N PHE A 114 2.74 24.10 -30.27
CA PHE A 114 3.07 22.99 -29.36
C PHE A 114 2.45 23.20 -27.99
N ASP A 115 2.17 22.10 -27.30
CA ASP A 115 1.79 22.10 -25.89
C ASP A 115 2.87 21.42 -25.07
N LYS A 116 3.17 21.97 -23.89
CA LYS A 116 4.00 21.34 -22.87
C LYS A 116 3.09 20.70 -21.83
N LEU A 117 3.28 19.40 -21.62
CA LEU A 117 2.65 18.63 -20.55
C LEU A 117 3.61 18.50 -19.37
N THR A 118 3.16 18.89 -18.19
CA THR A 118 3.84 18.64 -16.91
C THR A 118 3.01 17.64 -16.11
N LEU A 119 3.61 16.54 -15.68
CA LEU A 119 3.00 15.50 -14.84
C LEU A 119 3.64 15.50 -13.45
N GLU A 120 2.81 15.42 -12.42
CA GLU A 120 3.23 15.19 -11.04
C GLU A 120 2.62 13.87 -10.57
N ILE A 121 3.47 12.89 -10.26
CA ILE A 121 3.06 11.54 -9.86
C ILE A 121 3.65 11.26 -8.47
N LEU A 122 2.78 10.96 -7.51
CA LEU A 122 3.18 10.52 -6.18
C LEU A 122 2.84 9.03 -6.04
N THR A 123 3.83 8.23 -5.64
CA THR A 123 3.67 6.80 -5.33
C THR A 123 3.88 6.57 -3.84
N ASN A 124 3.45 5.41 -3.34
CA ASN A 124 3.70 4.97 -1.97
C ASN A 124 5.10 4.32 -1.78
N GLY A 125 5.98 4.43 -2.79
CA GLY A 125 7.35 3.91 -2.75
C GLY A 125 7.51 2.46 -3.23
N THR A 126 6.43 1.67 -3.41
CA THR A 126 6.57 0.28 -3.91
C THR A 126 7.00 0.21 -5.38
N ILE A 127 6.80 1.32 -6.10
CA ILE A 127 7.28 1.56 -7.46
C ILE A 127 7.77 3.00 -7.58
N ILE A 128 8.80 3.23 -8.39
CA ILE A 128 9.22 4.59 -8.71
C ILE A 128 8.24 5.23 -9.72
N PRO A 129 8.01 6.56 -9.68
CA PRO A 129 7.05 7.22 -10.56
C PRO A 129 7.29 7.00 -12.07
N GLU A 130 8.55 6.91 -12.49
CA GLU A 130 8.93 6.70 -13.90
C GLU A 130 8.45 5.34 -14.42
N ASP A 131 8.68 4.28 -13.65
CA ASP A 131 8.23 2.92 -13.97
C ASP A 131 6.70 2.82 -13.95
N ALA A 132 6.05 3.53 -13.01
CA ALA A 132 4.59 3.56 -12.93
C ALA A 132 3.96 4.16 -14.19
N LEU A 133 4.59 5.17 -14.80
CA LEU A 133 4.14 5.76 -16.06
C LEU A 133 4.35 4.81 -17.25
N GLY A 134 5.43 4.03 -17.26
CA GLY A 134 5.76 3.11 -18.35
C GLY A 134 4.90 1.84 -18.41
N LEU A 135 4.15 1.53 -17.35
CA LEU A 135 3.31 0.33 -17.23
C LEU A 135 1.86 0.53 -17.70
N SER A 136 1.49 1.74 -18.17
CA SER A 136 0.12 2.08 -18.60
C SER A 136 -0.24 1.53 -19.98
#